data_AF-A0A9P7CU49-F1
#
_entry.id   AF-A0A9P7CU49-F1
#
_cell.length_a   1.000
_cell.length_b   1.000
_cell.length_c   1.000
_cell.angle_alpha   90.00
_cell.angle_beta   90.00
_cell.angle_gamma   90.00
#
_symmetry.space_group_name_H-M   'P 1'
#
loop_
_entity.id
_entity.type
_entity.pdbx_description
1 polymer ?
#
loop_
_entity_poly.entity_id
_entity_poly.type
_entity_poly.pdbx_seq_one_letter_code
_entity_poly.pdbx_strand_id
1 'polypeptide(L)'
;MIKLDISKGRVEDIRTALYPVRGLFHLLHHPGKYAGPILVSILKVIATSTVTIIPLLRYGYGPQQNLLNKIYQHMLEPKTSASFASTVATATAAVLCSVEVATLTIQLGLYFVGSIQDRLFDSILRERGRLPSSENTAGISEKVGGPAHNTDDLRDHAFLSPRSVAIVAAQLEDSWSSFLLRPTIFILTLPLNIVPVIGPATFIGIQALFRTGEAHKRYFNLYHWSKAQIHRRIDARFWQYYRFGLMATVLEMIPFAGYVFMYTNQMGAAMWAMDLHEQKLLEPKND
;
A
#
# COMPACT_ATOMS: atom_id res chain seq x y z
N MET A 1 19.57 -30.27 21.20
CA MET A 1 18.24 -30.46 20.57
C MET A 1 17.70 -29.11 20.07
N ILE A 2 18.42 -28.42 19.16
CA ILE A 2 18.13 -27.03 18.70
C ILE A 2 17.93 -26.94 17.16
N LYS A 3 18.05 -28.07 16.43
CA LYS A 3 17.97 -28.09 14.96
C LYS A 3 16.58 -28.28 14.37
N LEU A 4 15.55 -28.64 15.16
CA LEU A 4 14.20 -28.89 14.63
C LEU A 4 13.32 -27.63 14.50
N ASP A 5 13.54 -26.60 15.33
CA ASP A 5 12.64 -25.44 15.37
C ASP A 5 12.96 -24.42 14.26
N ILE A 6 14.24 -24.26 13.91
CA ILE A 6 14.70 -23.38 12.82
C ILE A 6 14.18 -23.89 11.45
N SER A 7 14.08 -25.21 11.28
CA SER A 7 13.55 -25.79 10.04
C SER A 7 12.03 -25.59 9.92
N LYS A 8 11.29 -25.67 11.03
CA LYS A 8 9.84 -25.49 11.05
C LYS A 8 9.46 -24.03 10.80
N GLY A 9 10.16 -23.10 11.48
CA GLY A 9 10.03 -21.66 11.23
C GLY A 9 10.37 -21.28 9.79
N ARG A 10 11.50 -21.78 9.24
CA ARG A 10 11.90 -21.48 7.85
C ARG A 10 10.90 -22.00 6.81
N VAL A 11 10.26 -23.16 7.05
CA VAL A 11 9.24 -23.74 6.16
C VAL A 11 7.91 -23.00 6.28
N GLU A 12 7.47 -22.62 7.48
CA GLU A 12 6.31 -21.74 7.68
C GLU A 12 6.54 -20.36 7.04
N ASP A 13 7.75 -19.82 7.15
CA ASP A 13 8.11 -18.52 6.57
C ASP A 13 8.22 -18.54 5.04
N ILE A 14 8.54 -19.68 4.41
CA ILE A 14 8.48 -19.80 2.93
C ILE A 14 7.03 -19.84 2.45
N ARG A 15 6.13 -20.43 3.25
CA ARG A 15 4.70 -20.51 2.89
C ARG A 15 4.04 -19.14 2.84
N THR A 16 4.50 -18.17 3.64
CA THR A 16 3.87 -16.83 3.62
C THR A 16 4.12 -16.06 2.33
N ALA A 17 5.30 -16.23 1.72
CA ALA A 17 5.61 -15.64 0.42
C ALA A 17 4.79 -16.26 -0.73
N LEU A 18 4.15 -17.41 -0.53
CA LEU A 18 3.35 -18.07 -1.57
C LEU A 18 1.89 -17.57 -1.61
N TYR A 19 1.40 -16.87 -0.59
CA TYR A 19 0.01 -16.39 -0.58
C TYR A 19 -0.36 -15.45 -1.72
N PRO A 20 0.49 -14.49 -2.15
CA PRO A 20 0.24 -13.69 -3.35
C PRO A 20 -0.03 -14.55 -4.59
N VAL A 21 0.78 -15.60 -4.77
CA VAL A 21 0.63 -16.55 -5.88
C VAL A 21 -0.60 -17.43 -5.72
N ARG A 22 -0.93 -17.88 -4.49
CA ARG A 22 -2.18 -18.58 -4.20
C ARG A 22 -3.40 -17.71 -4.54
N GLY A 23 -3.32 -16.41 -4.28
CA GLY A 23 -4.34 -15.44 -4.69
C GLY A 23 -4.60 -15.46 -6.18
N LEU A 24 -3.53 -15.52 -6.99
CA LEU A 24 -3.64 -15.64 -8.43
C LEU A 24 -4.31 -16.95 -8.82
N PHE A 25 -3.86 -18.08 -8.26
CA PHE A 25 -4.50 -19.37 -8.53
C PHE A 25 -5.98 -19.37 -8.15
N HIS A 26 -6.35 -18.79 -7.00
CA HIS A 26 -7.75 -18.71 -6.59
C HIS A 26 -8.60 -17.91 -7.59
N LEU A 27 -8.07 -16.79 -8.09
CA LEU A 27 -8.71 -16.00 -9.15
C LEU A 27 -8.87 -16.81 -10.46
N LEU A 28 -7.85 -17.57 -10.84
CA LEU A 28 -7.87 -18.41 -12.04
C LEU A 28 -8.85 -19.60 -11.94
N HIS A 29 -9.12 -20.10 -10.73
CA HIS A 29 -10.13 -21.16 -10.52
C HIS A 29 -11.56 -20.62 -10.47
N HIS A 30 -11.75 -19.33 -10.13
CA HIS A 30 -13.07 -18.69 -10.05
C HIS A 30 -13.17 -17.43 -10.94
N PRO A 31 -12.84 -17.51 -12.25
CA PRO A 31 -12.73 -16.32 -13.10
C PRO A 31 -14.09 -15.63 -13.27
N GLY A 32 -15.19 -16.40 -13.35
CA GLY A 32 -16.55 -15.86 -13.52
C GLY A 32 -17.02 -14.99 -12.35
N LYS A 33 -16.47 -15.18 -11.14
CA LYS A 33 -16.85 -14.40 -9.95
C LYS A 33 -16.04 -13.12 -9.81
N TYR A 34 -14.75 -13.14 -10.19
CA TYR A 34 -13.79 -12.10 -9.85
C TYR A 34 -13.32 -11.25 -11.03
N ALA A 35 -13.24 -11.82 -12.24
CA ALA A 35 -12.67 -11.12 -13.38
C ALA A 35 -13.50 -9.90 -13.81
N GLY A 36 -14.83 -9.99 -13.76
CA GLY A 36 -15.74 -8.90 -14.10
C GLY A 36 -15.53 -7.65 -13.23
N PRO A 37 -15.65 -7.73 -11.90
CA PRO A 37 -15.40 -6.60 -11.00
C PRO A 37 -14.01 -5.98 -11.15
N ILE A 38 -12.98 -6.81 -11.34
CA ILE A 38 -11.59 -6.36 -11.55
C ILE A 38 -11.47 -5.57 -12.86
N LEU A 39 -11.99 -6.11 -13.97
CA LEU A 39 -11.96 -5.44 -15.27
C LEU A 39 -12.72 -4.11 -15.22
N VAL A 40 -13.88 -4.07 -14.58
CA VAL A 40 -14.68 -2.85 -14.42
C VAL A 40 -13.92 -1.80 -13.61
N SER A 41 -13.17 -2.18 -12.58
CA SER A 41 -12.37 -1.22 -11.82
C SER A 41 -11.21 -0.65 -12.64
N ILE A 42 -10.49 -1.48 -13.37
CA ILE A 42 -9.42 -1.03 -14.26
C ILE A 42 -9.97 -0.07 -15.32
N LEU A 43 -11.09 -0.41 -15.95
CA LEU A 43 -11.76 0.45 -16.92
C LEU A 43 -12.23 1.77 -16.32
N LYS A 44 -12.74 1.77 -15.08
CA LYS A 44 -13.12 3.00 -14.37
C LYS A 44 -11.90 3.88 -14.11
N VAL A 45 -10.78 3.32 -13.65
CA VAL A 45 -9.55 4.08 -13.43
C VAL A 45 -9.08 4.72 -14.74
N ILE A 46 -9.05 3.97 -15.84
CA ILE A 46 -8.63 4.49 -17.15
C ILE A 46 -9.58 5.60 -17.63
N ALA A 47 -10.89 5.35 -17.58
CA ALA A 47 -11.90 6.30 -18.04
C ALA A 47 -11.88 7.58 -17.19
N THR A 48 -11.89 7.47 -15.87
CA THR A 48 -11.87 8.63 -14.99
C THR A 48 -10.54 9.37 -15.07
N SER A 49 -9.40 8.67 -15.13
CA SER A 49 -8.11 9.33 -15.33
C SER A 49 -8.08 10.10 -16.65
N THR A 50 -8.60 9.53 -17.74
CA THR A 50 -8.67 10.20 -19.05
C THR A 50 -9.54 11.47 -18.98
N VAL A 51 -10.72 11.35 -18.37
CA VAL A 51 -11.68 12.47 -18.20
C VAL A 51 -11.13 13.57 -17.30
N THR A 52 -10.29 13.22 -16.31
CA THR A 52 -9.70 14.21 -15.39
C THR A 52 -8.41 14.84 -15.94
N ILE A 53 -7.54 14.04 -16.57
CA ILE A 53 -6.22 14.48 -17.03
C ILE A 53 -6.31 15.36 -18.28
N ILE A 54 -7.17 15.01 -19.25
CA ILE A 54 -7.26 15.77 -20.52
C ILE A 54 -7.65 17.24 -20.27
N PRO A 55 -8.71 17.55 -19.49
CA PRO A 55 -9.05 18.93 -19.18
C PRO A 55 -7.96 19.63 -18.37
N LEU A 56 -7.32 18.94 -17.42
CA LEU A 56 -6.25 19.52 -16.61
C LEU A 56 -5.05 19.95 -17.48
N LEU A 57 -4.62 19.09 -18.40
CA LEU A 57 -3.54 19.42 -19.35
C LEU A 57 -3.98 20.53 -20.32
N ARG A 58 -5.20 20.47 -20.83
CA ARG A 58 -5.70 21.41 -21.84
C ARG A 58 -5.94 22.82 -21.27
N TYR A 59 -6.50 22.90 -20.08
CA TYR A 59 -6.98 24.15 -19.48
C TYR A 59 -6.17 24.59 -18.26
N GLY A 60 -5.41 23.71 -17.61
CA GLY A 60 -4.56 24.05 -16.47
C GLY A 60 -3.19 24.57 -16.88
N TYR A 61 -2.50 23.87 -17.79
CA TYR A 61 -1.10 24.15 -18.13
C TYR A 61 -0.86 25.57 -18.66
N GLY A 62 -1.68 26.02 -19.64
CA GLY A 62 -1.51 27.34 -20.27
C GLY A 62 -1.65 28.51 -19.27
N PRO A 63 -2.76 28.58 -18.51
CA PRO A 63 -2.91 29.58 -17.46
C PRO A 63 -1.83 29.53 -16.38
N GLN A 64 -1.40 28.34 -15.94
CA GLN A 64 -0.32 28.15 -14.97
C GLN A 64 1.01 28.72 -15.49
N GLN A 65 1.38 28.39 -16.73
CA GLN A 65 2.59 28.91 -17.37
C GLN A 65 2.57 30.44 -17.47
N ASN A 66 1.43 31.01 -17.87
CA ASN A 66 1.27 32.46 -17.99
C ASN A 66 1.38 33.17 -16.62
N LEU A 67 0.80 32.59 -15.58
CA LEU A 67 0.89 33.12 -14.22
C LEU A 67 2.34 33.09 -13.71
N LEU A 68 3.01 31.95 -13.87
CA LEU A 68 4.41 31.78 -13.44
C LEU A 68 5.35 32.72 -14.20
N ASN A 69 5.16 32.89 -15.50
CA ASN A 69 5.98 33.79 -16.29
C ASN A 69 5.88 35.24 -15.77
N LYS A 70 4.68 35.71 -15.37
CA LYS A 70 4.51 37.01 -14.74
C LYS A 70 5.24 37.12 -13.39
N ILE A 71 5.19 36.08 -12.56
CA ILE A 71 5.84 36.04 -11.25
C ILE A 71 7.37 36.07 -11.41
N TYR A 72 7.93 35.20 -12.25
CA TYR A 72 9.38 35.12 -12.48
C TYR A 72 9.94 36.39 -13.10
N GLN A 73 9.20 37.04 -14.01
CA GLN A 73 9.60 38.33 -14.58
C GLN A 73 9.65 39.46 -13.54
N HIS A 74 8.80 39.41 -12.50
CA HIS A 74 8.81 40.40 -11.43
C HIS A 74 9.92 40.15 -10.40
N MET A 75 10.31 38.89 -10.20
CA MET A 75 11.35 38.49 -9.24
C MET A 75 12.79 38.62 -9.79
N LEU A 76 12.97 38.58 -11.12
CA LEU A 76 14.27 38.62 -11.78
C LEU A 76 14.46 39.95 -12.54
N GLU A 77 15.02 40.96 -11.87
CA GLU A 77 15.59 42.14 -12.55
C GLU A 77 17.09 41.92 -12.79
N PRO A 78 17.66 42.17 -14.01
CA PRO A 78 17.13 42.91 -15.15
C PRO A 78 16.67 42.07 -16.37
N LYS A 79 15.99 42.74 -17.32
CA LYS A 79 15.32 42.24 -18.55
C LYS A 79 16.15 41.34 -19.50
N THR A 80 17.46 41.24 -19.32
CA THR A 80 18.34 40.33 -20.09
C THR A 80 18.02 38.85 -19.85
N SER A 81 17.27 38.53 -18.78
CA SER A 81 16.86 37.17 -18.43
C SER A 81 15.44 36.79 -18.89
N ALA A 82 14.78 37.55 -19.79
CA ALA A 82 13.39 37.27 -20.18
C ALA A 82 13.19 35.87 -20.82
N SER A 83 14.14 35.43 -21.63
CA SER A 83 14.14 34.07 -22.20
C SER A 83 14.37 33.00 -21.14
N PHE A 84 15.26 33.26 -20.19
CA PHE A 84 15.52 32.40 -19.05
C PHE A 84 14.29 32.29 -18.13
N ALA A 85 13.65 33.40 -17.78
CA ALA A 85 12.44 33.45 -16.97
C ALA A 85 11.28 32.68 -17.63
N SER A 86 11.10 32.84 -18.95
CA SER A 86 10.10 32.07 -19.70
C SER A 86 10.40 30.57 -19.72
N THR A 87 11.67 30.19 -19.90
CA THR A 87 12.11 28.78 -19.89
C THR A 87 11.89 28.15 -18.51
N VAL A 88 12.30 28.85 -17.45
CA VAL A 88 12.10 28.42 -16.06
C VAL A 88 10.61 28.34 -15.74
N ALA A 89 9.80 29.33 -16.12
CA ALA A 89 8.35 29.30 -15.92
C ALA A 89 7.69 28.11 -16.62
N THR A 90 8.10 27.81 -17.85
CA THR A 90 7.60 26.67 -18.63
C THR A 90 7.97 25.35 -17.98
N ALA A 91 9.24 25.20 -17.54
CA ALA A 91 9.71 24.01 -16.83
C ALA A 91 8.96 23.82 -15.50
N THR A 92 8.81 24.88 -14.70
CA THR A 92 8.07 24.85 -13.43
C THR A 92 6.60 24.50 -13.65
N ALA A 93 5.94 25.09 -14.64
CA ALA A 93 4.54 24.77 -14.99
C ALA A 93 4.38 23.30 -15.38
N ALA A 94 5.31 22.75 -16.17
CA ALA A 94 5.29 21.35 -16.58
C ALA A 94 5.46 20.40 -15.38
N VAL A 95 6.35 20.72 -14.45
CA VAL A 95 6.56 19.94 -13.21
C VAL A 95 5.30 19.98 -12.34
N LEU A 96 4.73 21.16 -12.09
CA LEU A 96 3.51 21.29 -11.29
C LEU A 96 2.34 20.51 -11.89
N CYS A 97 2.11 20.67 -13.20
CA CYS A 97 1.05 19.96 -13.89
C CYS A 97 1.27 18.44 -13.85
N SER A 98 2.51 17.97 -13.95
CA SER A 98 2.84 16.54 -13.82
C SER A 98 2.55 16.02 -12.41
N VAL A 99 2.86 16.80 -11.37
CA VAL A 99 2.56 16.45 -9.97
C VAL A 99 1.04 16.40 -9.73
N GLU A 100 0.28 17.35 -10.27
CA GLU A 100 -1.19 17.38 -10.18
C GLU A 100 -1.81 16.14 -10.86
N VAL A 101 -1.36 15.84 -12.08
CA VAL A 101 -1.79 14.64 -12.84
C VAL A 101 -1.47 13.37 -12.06
N ALA A 102 -0.25 13.23 -11.55
CA ALA A 102 0.17 12.07 -10.78
C ALA A 102 -0.68 11.90 -9.51
N THR A 103 -0.91 13.00 -8.78
CA THR A 103 -1.72 13.02 -7.56
C THR A 103 -3.15 12.56 -7.83
N LEU A 104 -3.79 13.13 -8.85
CA LEU A 104 -5.16 12.75 -9.22
C LEU A 104 -5.26 11.29 -9.65
N THR A 105 -4.30 10.82 -10.45
CA THR A 105 -4.25 9.41 -10.90
C THR A 105 -4.11 8.46 -9.71
N ILE A 106 -3.24 8.79 -8.75
CA ILE A 106 -3.05 7.99 -7.53
C ILE A 106 -4.34 7.94 -6.71
N GLN A 107 -4.99 9.09 -6.49
CA GLN A 107 -6.23 9.16 -5.69
C GLN A 107 -7.39 8.40 -6.34
N LEU A 108 -7.56 8.54 -7.67
CA LEU A 108 -8.55 7.76 -8.42
C LEU A 108 -8.25 6.26 -8.36
N GLY A 109 -6.98 5.89 -8.46
CA GLY A 109 -6.50 4.52 -8.29
C GLY A 109 -6.88 3.97 -6.91
N LEU A 110 -6.54 4.68 -5.84
CA LEU A 110 -6.87 4.26 -4.48
C LEU A 110 -8.38 4.11 -4.25
N TYR A 111 -9.18 5.03 -4.79
CA TYR A 111 -10.64 4.98 -4.65
C TYR A 111 -11.27 3.78 -5.39
N PHE A 112 -10.98 3.60 -6.67
CA PHE A 112 -11.60 2.53 -7.47
C PHE A 112 -10.96 1.16 -7.25
N VAL A 113 -9.63 1.08 -7.19
CA VAL A 113 -8.91 -0.19 -6.97
C VAL A 113 -9.08 -0.64 -5.52
N GLY A 114 -8.90 0.27 -4.56
CA GLY A 114 -9.03 -0.03 -3.14
C GLY A 114 -10.42 -0.54 -2.76
N SER A 115 -11.49 0.05 -3.30
CA SER A 115 -12.86 -0.42 -3.05
C SER A 115 -13.11 -1.84 -3.57
N ILE A 116 -12.49 -2.24 -4.70
CA ILE A 116 -12.58 -3.62 -5.18
C ILE A 116 -11.68 -4.56 -4.37
N GLN A 117 -10.47 -4.15 -4.01
CA GLN A 117 -9.58 -4.91 -3.13
C GLN A 117 -10.29 -5.28 -1.82
N ASP A 118 -10.95 -4.32 -1.18
CA ASP A 118 -11.73 -4.55 0.04
C ASP A 118 -12.87 -5.55 -0.19
N ARG A 119 -13.62 -5.41 -1.28
CA ARG A 119 -14.70 -6.36 -1.63
C ARG A 119 -14.19 -7.77 -1.91
N LEU A 120 -13.03 -7.90 -2.55
CA LEU A 120 -12.39 -9.18 -2.80
C LEU A 120 -11.93 -9.82 -1.49
N PHE A 121 -11.33 -9.04 -0.59
CA PHE A 121 -10.96 -9.49 0.74
C PHE A 121 -12.18 -10.01 1.50
N ASP A 122 -13.24 -9.20 1.57
CA ASP A 122 -14.51 -9.57 2.22
C ASP A 122 -15.13 -10.83 1.60
N SER A 123 -15.01 -11.01 0.28
CA SER A 123 -15.57 -12.17 -0.41
C SER A 123 -14.89 -13.48 0.02
N ILE A 124 -13.56 -13.46 0.23
CA ILE A 124 -12.80 -14.62 0.71
C ILE A 124 -13.18 -14.93 2.17
N LEU A 125 -13.35 -13.90 2.99
CA LEU A 125 -13.83 -14.07 4.37
C LEU A 125 -15.25 -14.67 4.41
N ARG A 126 -16.13 -14.25 3.49
CA ARG A 126 -17.49 -14.80 3.35
C ARG A 126 -17.48 -16.26 2.91
N GLU A 127 -16.62 -16.64 1.97
CA GLU A 127 -16.49 -18.03 1.51
C GLU A 127 -16.12 -18.98 2.64
N ARG A 128 -15.30 -18.52 3.59
CA ARG A 128 -14.92 -19.30 4.77
C ARG A 128 -15.85 -19.12 5.97
N GLY A 129 -16.94 -18.36 5.81
CA GLY A 129 -17.95 -18.14 6.86
C GLY A 129 -17.45 -17.32 8.04
N ARG A 130 -16.46 -16.43 7.83
CA ARG A 130 -15.78 -15.68 8.89
C ARG A 130 -15.91 -14.16 8.77
N LEU A 131 -16.76 -13.64 7.89
CA LEU A 131 -17.01 -12.20 7.88
C LEU A 131 -17.68 -11.78 9.20
N PRO A 132 -17.12 -10.83 9.97
CA PRO A 132 -17.69 -10.45 11.26
C PRO A 132 -19.06 -9.78 11.08
N SER A 133 -20.06 -10.25 11.83
CA SER A 133 -21.36 -9.58 11.95
C SER A 133 -21.24 -8.44 12.96
N SER A 134 -21.78 -7.27 12.62
CA SER A 134 -21.62 -5.99 13.36
C SER A 134 -21.92 -6.05 14.86
N GLU A 135 -22.70 -7.02 15.34
CA GLU A 135 -23.13 -7.11 16.74
C GLU A 135 -22.09 -7.72 17.70
N ASN A 136 -21.09 -8.48 17.23
CA ASN A 136 -20.16 -9.24 18.10
C ASN A 136 -18.67 -8.90 17.92
N THR A 137 -18.35 -7.87 17.15
CA THR A 137 -16.97 -7.59 16.69
C THR A 137 -16.02 -7.23 17.83
N ALA A 138 -16.47 -6.51 18.85
CA ALA A 138 -15.63 -6.08 19.97
C ALA A 138 -15.13 -7.26 20.83
N GLY A 139 -16.02 -8.22 21.16
CA GLY A 139 -15.66 -9.42 21.91
C GLY A 139 -14.79 -10.39 21.12
N ILE A 140 -14.90 -10.40 19.79
CA ILE A 140 -14.00 -11.18 18.91
C ILE A 140 -12.64 -10.50 18.80
N SER A 141 -12.59 -9.16 18.72
CA SER A 141 -11.33 -8.40 18.70
C SER A 141 -10.49 -8.65 19.93
N GLU A 142 -11.10 -8.66 21.12
CA GLU A 142 -10.38 -8.91 22.37
C GLU A 142 -9.91 -10.37 22.49
N LYS A 143 -10.75 -11.33 22.08
CA LYS A 143 -10.37 -12.76 22.06
C LYS A 143 -9.23 -13.06 21.09
N VAL A 144 -9.22 -12.38 19.95
CA VAL A 144 -8.26 -12.63 18.87
C VAL A 144 -7.01 -11.75 19.01
N GLY A 145 -7.11 -10.52 19.49
CA GLY A 145 -5.99 -9.58 19.62
C GLY A 145 -5.42 -9.45 21.03
N GLY A 146 -6.04 -10.08 22.04
CA GLY A 146 -5.77 -9.84 23.45
C GLY A 146 -6.35 -8.50 23.95
N PRO A 147 -6.17 -8.16 25.24
CA PRO A 147 -6.73 -6.93 25.81
C PRO A 147 -6.22 -5.71 25.03
N ALA A 148 -7.14 -4.79 24.73
CA ALA A 148 -6.84 -3.51 24.10
C ALA A 148 -6.19 -2.60 25.15
N HIS A 149 -4.87 -2.71 25.32
CA HIS A 149 -4.16 -1.73 26.13
C HIS A 149 -4.03 -0.42 25.35
N ASN A 150 -4.56 0.66 25.93
CA ASN A 150 -4.50 2.02 25.43
C ASN A 150 -3.15 2.66 25.81
N THR A 151 -2.03 2.01 25.50
CA THR A 151 -0.73 2.66 25.63
C THR A 151 -0.45 3.43 24.36
N ASP A 152 -0.27 4.74 24.50
CA ASP A 152 0.22 5.68 23.49
C ASP A 152 1.70 5.38 23.11
N ASP A 153 2.02 4.12 22.84
CA ASP A 153 3.36 3.61 22.55
C ASP A 153 3.87 4.01 21.15
N LEU A 154 3.09 4.83 20.44
CA LEU A 154 3.43 5.36 19.13
C LEU A 154 4.47 6.48 19.18
N ARG A 155 4.79 7.02 20.36
CA ARG A 155 5.64 8.20 20.51
C ARG A 155 7.15 7.93 20.55
N ASP A 156 7.60 6.72 20.87
CA ASP A 156 9.00 6.48 21.27
C ASP A 156 9.84 5.66 20.29
N HIS A 157 9.42 5.47 19.04
CA HIS A 157 10.14 4.57 18.13
C HIS A 157 10.74 5.28 16.94
N ALA A 158 12.06 5.09 16.81
CA ALA A 158 12.88 5.56 15.70
C ALA A 158 12.16 5.34 14.36
N PHE A 159 11.80 6.46 13.71
CA PHE A 159 11.08 6.54 12.44
C PHE A 159 11.78 5.80 11.27
N LEU A 160 12.99 5.28 11.50
CA LEU A 160 13.88 4.72 10.49
C LEU A 160 14.06 3.20 10.58
N SER A 161 13.46 2.49 11.54
CA SER A 161 13.56 1.02 11.58
C SER A 161 12.61 0.36 10.56
N PRO A 162 12.99 -0.74 9.89
CA PRO A 162 12.09 -1.44 8.97
C PRO A 162 10.77 -1.89 9.61
N ARG A 163 10.83 -2.30 10.89
CA ARG A 163 9.64 -2.72 11.66
C ARG A 163 8.70 -1.55 11.91
N SER A 164 9.23 -0.42 12.37
CA SER A 164 8.41 0.77 12.64
C SER A 164 7.75 1.29 11.37
N VAL A 165 8.44 1.29 10.23
CA VAL A 165 7.82 1.66 8.93
C VAL A 165 6.64 0.76 8.59
N ALA A 166 6.77 -0.56 8.74
CA ALA A 166 5.69 -1.50 8.47
C ALA A 166 4.49 -1.35 9.44
N ILE A 167 4.77 -1.13 10.73
CA ILE A 167 3.74 -0.91 11.75
C ILE A 167 2.99 0.40 11.47
N VAL A 168 3.72 1.48 11.17
CA VAL A 168 3.14 2.76 10.78
C VAL A 168 2.31 2.60 9.51
N ALA A 169 2.80 1.88 8.50
CA ALA A 169 2.04 1.58 7.28
C ALA A 169 0.71 0.85 7.56
N ALA A 170 0.67 -0.03 8.56
CA ALA A 170 -0.55 -0.75 8.94
C ALA A 170 -1.55 0.11 9.72
N GLN A 171 -1.05 1.03 10.56
CA GLN A 171 -1.86 1.89 11.42
C GLN A 171 -2.22 3.23 10.78
N LEU A 172 -1.58 3.56 9.66
CA LEU A 172 -1.89 4.76 8.88
C LEU A 172 -3.33 4.68 8.41
N GLU A 173 -4.16 5.48 9.06
CA GLU A 173 -5.48 5.84 8.57
C GLU A 173 -5.31 6.60 7.24
N ASP A 174 -6.33 6.55 6.38
CA ASP A 174 -6.34 7.23 5.07
C ASP A 174 -6.53 8.75 5.26
N SER A 175 -5.60 9.34 6.00
CA SER A 175 -5.50 10.76 6.36
C SER A 175 -4.46 11.46 5.50
N TRP A 176 -4.48 12.80 5.47
CA TRP A 176 -3.53 13.66 4.74
C TRP A 176 -2.05 13.35 5.00
N SER A 177 -1.69 12.77 6.16
CA SER A 177 -0.32 12.34 6.46
C SER A 177 0.16 11.20 5.56
N SER A 178 -0.70 10.22 5.27
CA SER A 178 -0.37 9.07 4.41
C SER A 178 -0.03 9.50 2.97
N PHE A 179 -0.65 10.59 2.51
CA PHE A 179 -0.41 11.18 1.20
C PHE A 179 1.03 11.69 1.04
N LEU A 180 1.60 12.29 2.09
CA LEU A 180 2.96 12.83 2.03
C LEU A 180 4.04 11.80 2.37
N LEU A 181 3.72 10.80 3.21
CA LEU A 181 4.72 9.84 3.68
C LEU A 181 5.33 8.97 2.56
N ARG A 182 4.50 8.44 1.65
CA ARG A 182 4.99 7.59 0.55
C ARG A 182 5.88 8.35 -0.45
N PRO A 183 5.47 9.51 -0.99
CA PRO A 183 6.34 10.30 -1.86
C PRO A 183 7.61 10.77 -1.16
N THR A 184 7.52 11.16 0.12
CA THR A 184 8.71 11.58 0.90
C THR A 184 9.72 10.45 0.99
N ILE A 185 9.30 9.24 1.37
CA ILE A 185 10.19 8.07 1.46
C ILE A 185 10.71 7.68 0.07
N PHE A 186 9.90 7.81 -0.98
CA PHE A 186 10.36 7.62 -2.35
C PHE A 186 11.48 8.60 -2.73
N ILE A 187 11.32 9.89 -2.45
CA ILE A 187 12.33 10.92 -2.72
C ILE A 187 13.62 10.65 -1.92
N LEU A 188 13.50 10.27 -0.65
CA LEU A 188 14.65 9.91 0.19
C LEU A 188 15.38 8.65 -0.31
N THR A 189 14.69 7.74 -1.00
CA THR A 189 15.27 6.51 -1.53
C THR A 189 15.78 6.65 -2.96
N LEU A 190 15.49 7.75 -3.67
CA LEU A 190 15.98 7.99 -5.03
C LEU A 190 17.52 7.96 -5.13
N PRO A 191 18.31 8.63 -4.26
CA PRO A 191 19.77 8.61 -4.35
C PRO A 191 20.37 7.20 -4.27
N LEU A 192 19.66 6.27 -3.62
CA LEU A 192 20.10 4.89 -3.48
C LEU A 192 20.16 4.14 -4.82
N ASN A 193 19.36 4.55 -5.81
CA ASN A 193 19.31 3.96 -7.14
C ASN A 193 20.54 4.29 -8.00
N ILE A 194 21.44 5.17 -7.55
CA ILE A 194 22.71 5.47 -8.23
C ILE A 194 23.60 4.23 -8.29
N VAL A 195 23.50 3.32 -7.32
CA VAL A 195 24.26 2.06 -7.30
C VAL A 195 23.46 0.98 -8.05
N PRO A 196 23.95 0.49 -9.20
CA PRO A 196 23.27 -0.57 -9.94
C PRO A 196 23.08 -1.82 -9.09
N VAL A 197 21.97 -2.53 -9.30
CA VAL A 197 21.57 -3.75 -8.57
C VAL A 197 21.21 -3.50 -7.10
N ILE A 198 22.12 -2.93 -6.30
CA ILE A 198 21.92 -2.68 -4.87
C ILE A 198 20.83 -1.64 -4.63
N GLY A 199 20.82 -0.57 -5.43
CA GLY A 199 19.82 0.48 -5.36
C GLY A 199 18.40 -0.04 -5.58
N PRO A 200 18.12 -0.66 -6.75
CA PRO A 200 16.84 -1.28 -7.03
C PRO A 200 16.44 -2.35 -6.01
N ALA A 201 17.36 -3.22 -5.59
CA ALA A 201 17.07 -4.24 -4.59
C ALA A 201 16.63 -3.64 -3.25
N THR A 202 17.31 -2.59 -2.79
CA THR A 202 16.96 -1.91 -1.55
C THR A 202 15.67 -1.11 -1.68
N PHE A 203 15.44 -0.48 -2.84
CA PHE A 203 14.19 0.21 -3.15
C PHE A 203 12.99 -0.74 -3.08
N ILE A 204 13.10 -1.93 -3.68
CA ILE A 204 12.08 -2.99 -3.57
C ILE A 204 11.90 -3.40 -2.11
N GLY A 205 13.00 -3.60 -1.39
CA GLY A 205 12.97 -3.96 0.02
C GLY A 205 12.26 -2.93 0.90
N ILE A 206 12.41 -1.64 0.62
CA ILE A 206 11.73 -0.56 1.35
C ILE A 206 10.25 -0.49 0.95
N GLN A 207 9.93 -0.60 -0.34
CA GLN A 207 8.54 -0.64 -0.81
C GLN A 207 7.77 -1.83 -0.21
N ALA A 208 8.42 -2.98 -0.06
CA ALA A 208 7.86 -4.15 0.59
C ALA A 208 7.41 -3.87 2.04
N LEU A 209 8.05 -2.94 2.77
CA LEU A 209 7.65 -2.57 4.13
C LEU A 209 6.27 -1.91 4.18
N PHE A 210 5.92 -1.13 3.16
CA PHE A 210 4.56 -0.59 3.07
C PHE A 210 3.54 -1.69 2.78
N ARG A 211 3.85 -2.60 1.84
CA ARG A 211 2.99 -3.75 1.53
C ARG A 211 2.84 -4.73 2.72
N THR A 212 3.87 -4.84 3.54
CA THR A 212 3.86 -5.58 4.82
C THR A 212 2.76 -5.07 5.73
N GLY A 213 2.66 -3.75 5.93
CA GLY A 213 1.64 -3.16 6.79
C GLY A 213 0.23 -3.23 6.20
N GLU A 214 0.11 -3.12 4.87
CA GLU A 214 -1.19 -3.16 4.18
C GLU A 214 -1.84 -4.55 4.13
N ALA A 215 -1.04 -5.62 4.16
CA ALA A 215 -1.51 -6.99 3.92
C ALA A 215 -2.79 -7.36 4.72
N HIS A 216 -2.81 -7.09 6.02
CA HIS A 216 -3.97 -7.38 6.88
C HIS A 216 -4.72 -6.14 7.35
N LYS A 217 -4.47 -4.96 6.77
CA LYS A 217 -5.14 -3.70 7.15
C LYS A 217 -6.68 -3.83 7.10
N ARG A 218 -7.22 -4.45 6.03
CA ARG A 218 -8.66 -4.73 5.91
C ARG A 218 -9.18 -5.65 7.03
N TYR A 219 -8.44 -6.70 7.37
CA TYR A 219 -8.79 -7.58 8.49
C TYR A 219 -8.81 -6.81 9.82
N PHE A 220 -7.76 -6.04 10.12
CA PHE A 220 -7.69 -5.26 11.35
C PHE A 220 -8.84 -4.25 11.46
N ASN A 221 -9.23 -3.63 10.35
CA ASN A 221 -10.36 -2.71 10.29
C ASN A 221 -11.70 -3.42 10.52
N LEU A 222 -11.93 -4.57 9.86
CA LEU A 222 -13.17 -5.35 10.00
C LEU A 222 -13.37 -5.90 11.41
N TYR A 223 -12.29 -6.21 12.12
CA TYR A 223 -12.33 -6.73 13.48
C TYR A 223 -12.08 -5.63 14.54
N HIS A 224 -12.03 -4.35 14.16
CA HIS A 224 -11.79 -3.22 15.07
C HIS A 224 -10.58 -3.44 16.00
N TRP A 225 -9.43 -3.80 15.44
CA TRP A 225 -8.20 -3.90 16.22
C TRP A 225 -7.67 -2.52 16.60
N SER A 226 -7.28 -2.37 17.85
CA SER A 226 -6.55 -1.20 18.35
C SER A 226 -5.14 -1.11 17.77
N LYS A 227 -4.57 0.09 17.76
CA LYS A 227 -3.20 0.33 17.27
C LYS A 227 -2.18 -0.55 18.02
N ALA A 228 -2.33 -0.73 19.34
CA ALA A 228 -1.48 -1.61 20.14
C ALA A 228 -1.60 -3.09 19.74
N GLN A 229 -2.80 -3.59 19.41
CA GLN A 229 -2.98 -4.96 18.91
C GLN A 229 -2.32 -5.16 17.54
N ILE A 230 -2.47 -4.20 16.63
CA ILE A 230 -1.82 -4.22 15.31
C ILE A 230 -0.29 -4.21 15.47
N HIS A 231 0.24 -3.35 16.34
CA HIS A 231 1.68 -3.27 16.62
C HIS A 231 2.22 -4.62 17.08
N ARG A 232 1.69 -5.16 18.19
CA ARG A 232 2.15 -6.43 18.76
C ARG A 232 2.12 -7.55 17.72
N ARG A 233 1.09 -7.57 16.88
CA ARG A 233 0.94 -8.60 15.86
C ARG A 233 2.01 -8.54 14.78
N ILE A 234 2.21 -7.35 14.21
CA ILE A 234 3.17 -7.15 13.12
C ILE A 234 4.58 -7.33 13.65
N ASP A 235 4.89 -6.82 14.84
CA ASP A 235 6.22 -6.94 15.44
C ASP A 235 6.60 -8.41 15.69
N ALA A 236 5.70 -9.18 16.32
CA ALA A 236 5.92 -10.60 16.62
C ALA A 236 6.11 -11.48 15.38
N ARG A 237 5.56 -11.08 14.23
CA ARG A 237 5.61 -11.86 12.97
C ARG A 237 6.19 -11.07 11.80
N PHE A 238 7.03 -10.08 12.09
CA PHE A 238 7.50 -9.12 11.09
C PHE A 238 8.05 -9.79 9.83
N TRP A 239 8.88 -10.83 9.99
CA TRP A 239 9.47 -11.54 8.84
C TRP A 239 8.43 -12.25 7.96
N GLN A 240 7.34 -12.75 8.53
CA GLN A 240 6.26 -13.39 7.77
C GLN A 240 5.53 -12.37 6.90
N TYR A 241 5.18 -11.22 7.48
CA TYR A 241 4.57 -10.11 6.75
C TYR A 241 5.54 -9.51 5.73
N TYR A 242 6.84 -9.41 6.07
CA TYR A 242 7.85 -8.84 5.18
C TYR A 242 8.04 -9.68 3.92
N ARG A 243 8.08 -11.01 4.05
CA ARG A 243 8.21 -11.92 2.91
C ARG A 243 6.96 -11.92 2.03
N PHE A 244 5.78 -11.82 2.64
CA PHE A 244 4.54 -11.60 1.91
C PHE A 244 4.62 -10.29 1.11
N GLY A 245 4.96 -9.18 1.77
CA GLY A 245 5.09 -7.86 1.16
C GLY A 245 6.12 -7.83 0.04
N LEU A 246 7.27 -8.49 0.21
CA LEU A 246 8.32 -8.57 -0.80
C LEU A 246 7.86 -9.31 -2.04
N MET A 247 7.21 -10.48 -1.90
CA MET A 247 6.67 -11.19 -3.06
C MET A 247 5.55 -10.38 -3.73
N ALA A 248 4.65 -9.78 -2.94
CA ALA A 248 3.58 -8.94 -3.46
C ALA A 248 4.13 -7.76 -4.30
N THR A 249 5.16 -7.07 -3.79
CA THR A 249 5.86 -6.00 -4.51
C THR A 249 6.51 -6.51 -5.79
N VAL A 250 7.24 -7.62 -5.75
CA VAL A 250 7.90 -8.19 -6.94
C VAL A 250 6.88 -8.55 -8.03
N LEU A 251 5.73 -9.13 -7.66
CA LEU A 251 4.67 -9.45 -8.60
C LEU A 251 4.01 -8.19 -9.18
N GLU A 252 3.81 -7.15 -8.37
CA GLU A 252 3.27 -5.86 -8.82
C GLU A 252 4.21 -5.10 -9.76
N MET A 253 5.51 -5.37 -9.73
CA MET A 253 6.48 -4.76 -10.64
C MET A 253 6.40 -5.29 -12.07
N ILE A 254 5.70 -6.41 -12.31
CA ILE A 254 5.53 -6.95 -13.66
C ILE A 254 4.68 -5.95 -14.48
N PRO A 255 5.19 -5.40 -15.59
CA PRO A 255 4.43 -4.43 -16.38
C PRO A 255 3.09 -5.01 -16.83
N PHE A 256 2.03 -4.21 -16.76
CA PHE A 256 0.63 -4.55 -17.08
C PHE A 256 -0.01 -5.62 -16.18
N ALA A 257 0.67 -6.75 -15.95
CA ALA A 257 0.20 -7.81 -15.07
C ALA A 257 0.16 -7.35 -13.59
N GLY A 258 1.00 -6.39 -13.21
CA GLY A 258 1.05 -5.82 -11.86
C GLY A 258 -0.28 -5.29 -11.37
N TYR A 259 -1.11 -4.72 -12.27
CA TYR A 259 -2.47 -4.29 -11.94
C TYR A 259 -3.37 -5.45 -11.52
N VAL A 260 -3.22 -6.62 -12.15
CA VAL A 260 -3.93 -7.84 -11.74
C VAL A 260 -3.38 -8.31 -10.39
N PHE A 261 -2.05 -8.28 -10.22
CA PHE A 261 -1.41 -8.68 -8.98
C PHE A 261 -1.82 -7.84 -7.77
N MET A 262 -2.13 -6.55 -7.94
CA MET A 262 -2.72 -5.74 -6.86
C MET A 262 -3.99 -6.37 -6.26
N TYR A 263 -4.82 -7.02 -7.08
CA TYR A 263 -6.04 -7.69 -6.62
C TYR A 263 -5.73 -9.08 -6.05
N THR A 264 -4.87 -9.86 -6.71
CA THR A 264 -4.55 -11.21 -6.25
C THR A 264 -3.73 -11.20 -4.97
N ASN A 265 -2.88 -10.20 -4.77
CA ASN A 265 -2.16 -9.97 -3.52
C ASN A 265 -3.16 -9.80 -2.37
N GLN A 266 -4.21 -9.00 -2.58
CA GLN A 266 -5.26 -8.80 -1.57
C GLN A 266 -6.05 -10.09 -1.27
N MET A 267 -6.39 -10.87 -2.31
CA MET A 267 -7.02 -12.18 -2.12
C MET A 267 -6.11 -13.15 -1.36
N GLY A 268 -4.81 -13.13 -1.68
CA GLY A 268 -3.77 -13.89 -0.98
C GLY A 268 -3.66 -13.50 0.49
N ALA A 269 -3.69 -12.21 0.79
CA ALA A 269 -3.69 -11.71 2.15
C ALA A 269 -4.95 -12.11 2.93
N ALA A 270 -6.12 -12.11 2.28
CA ALA A 270 -7.36 -12.58 2.89
C ALA A 270 -7.27 -14.08 3.24
N MET A 271 -6.79 -14.90 2.31
CA MET A 271 -6.57 -16.33 2.58
C MET A 271 -5.55 -16.55 3.70
N TRP A 272 -4.48 -15.75 3.74
CA TRP A 272 -3.51 -15.83 4.82
C TRP A 272 -4.11 -15.47 6.17
N ALA A 273 -4.88 -14.38 6.25
CA ALA A 273 -5.59 -13.98 7.46
C ALA A 273 -6.52 -15.09 7.97
N MET A 274 -7.23 -15.77 7.05
CA MET A 274 -8.10 -16.89 7.40
C MET A 274 -7.34 -18.12 7.88
N ASP A 275 -6.25 -18.49 7.22
CA ASP A 275 -5.42 -19.61 7.67
C ASP A 275 -4.85 -19.34 9.08
N LEU A 276 -4.41 -18.10 9.36
CA LEU A 276 -3.95 -17.70 10.69
C LEU A 276 -5.06 -17.76 11.73
N HIS A 277 -6.27 -17.37 11.35
CA HIS A 277 -7.44 -17.40 12.22
C HIS A 277 -7.87 -18.83 12.54
N GLU A 278 -7.91 -19.72 11.56
CA GLU A 278 -8.27 -21.14 11.73
C GLU A 278 -7.26 -21.89 12.59
N GLN A 279 -5.97 -21.55 12.48
CA GLN A 279 -4.92 -22.15 13.30
C GLN A 279 -4.85 -21.58 14.73
N LYS A 280 -5.80 -20.68 15.10
CA LYS A 280 -5.78 -19.92 16.35
C LYS A 280 -4.48 -19.15 16.59
N LEU A 281 -3.69 -18.94 15.54
CA LEU A 281 -2.41 -18.23 15.62
C LEU A 281 -2.59 -16.74 15.79
N LEU A 282 -3.82 -16.23 15.68
CA LEU A 282 -4.15 -14.86 15.99
C LEU A 282 -4.33 -14.67 17.50
N GLU A 283 -4.91 -15.65 18.22
CA GLU A 283 -5.19 -15.59 19.66
C GLU A 283 -3.88 -15.41 20.47
N PRO A 284 -3.91 -14.64 21.58
CA PRO A 284 -2.78 -14.58 22.49
C PRO A 284 -2.47 -15.99 23.02
N LYS A 285 -1.18 -16.32 23.09
CA LYS A 285 -0.75 -17.60 23.67
C LYS A 285 -1.15 -17.58 25.15
N ASN A 286 -2.03 -18.50 25.56
CA ASN A 286 -2.26 -18.73 26.98
C ASN A 286 -0.99 -19.44 27.49
N ASP A 287 -0.15 -18.70 28.21
CA ASP A 287 0.99 -19.26 28.94
C ASP A 287 0.50 -20.02 30.19
#